data_AF-A0A4R5VV06-F1
#
_entry.id   AF-A0A4R5VV06-F1
#
_cell.length_a   1.000
_cell.length_b   1.000
_cell.length_c   1.000
_cell.angle_alpha   90.00
_cell.angle_beta   90.00
_cell.angle_gamma   90.00
#
_symmetry.space_group_name_H-M   'P 1'
#
loop_
_entity.id
_entity.type
_entity.pdbx_description
1 polymer ?
#
loop_
_entity_poly.entity_id
_entity_poly.type
_entity_poly.pdbx_seq_one_letter_code
_entity_poly.pdbx_strand_id
1 'polypeptide(L)'
;MLNVKEVTVHLKEEGITDSELTVIQWILEGKITARRAKNIKIDYLVNPSDLASFIIEKKIEEKTKRYGVDFQHWEKTFKENQKLKEDIEQLKSSVRIEQAKVRSLKKMLQAEYALTAAPPLTFNTIFGLDESADPSLLKKEFKKLLKCLHPDRGGDEQLFKIFYEHYNKLR
;
A
#
# COMPACT_ATOMS: atom_id res chain seq x y z
N MET A 1 33.94 -24.47 -24.18
CA MET A 1 33.07 -24.11 -25.33
C MET A 1 32.20 -25.30 -25.63
N LEU A 2 30.94 -25.06 -25.97
CA LEU A 2 29.92 -26.08 -26.13
C LEU A 2 29.63 -26.31 -27.61
N ASN A 3 29.42 -27.57 -27.99
CA ASN A 3 28.92 -27.89 -29.33
C ASN A 3 27.39 -27.72 -29.42
N VAL A 4 26.84 -27.76 -30.63
CA VAL A 4 25.39 -27.60 -30.86
C VAL A 4 24.55 -28.62 -30.09
N LYS A 5 25.04 -29.85 -29.92
CA LYS A 5 24.32 -30.90 -29.19
C LYS A 5 24.22 -30.59 -27.70
N GLU A 6 25.35 -30.23 -27.08
CA GLU A 6 25.44 -29.81 -25.68
C GLU A 6 24.59 -28.57 -25.42
N VAL A 7 24.61 -27.60 -26.34
CA VAL A 7 23.75 -26.41 -26.28
C VAL A 7 22.27 -26.81 -26.31
N THR A 8 21.89 -27.75 -27.17
CA THR A 8 20.50 -28.22 -27.28
C THR A 8 20.05 -28.96 -26.00
N VAL A 9 20.93 -29.75 -25.38
CA VAL A 9 20.65 -30.40 -24.09
C VAL A 9 20.35 -29.35 -23.01
N HIS A 10 21.20 -28.32 -22.88
CA HIS A 10 20.97 -27.25 -21.91
C HIS A 10 19.69 -26.44 -22.19
N LEU A 11 19.40 -26.14 -23.45
CA LEU A 11 18.16 -25.45 -23.82
C LEU A 11 16.91 -26.31 -23.55
N LYS A 12 17.03 -27.64 -23.65
CA LYS A 12 15.97 -28.58 -23.34
C LYS A 12 15.72 -28.68 -21.83
N GLU A 13 16.78 -28.75 -21.03
CA GLU A 13 16.70 -28.71 -19.55
C GLU A 13 15.99 -27.44 -19.06
N GLU A 14 16.22 -26.33 -19.76
CA GLU A 14 15.60 -25.04 -19.44
C GLU A 14 14.20 -24.84 -20.05
N GLY A 15 13.68 -25.85 -20.75
CA GLY A 15 12.34 -25.85 -21.35
C GLY A 15 12.17 -24.97 -22.58
N ILE A 16 13.26 -24.54 -23.22
CA ILE A 16 13.25 -23.56 -24.33
C ILE A 16 13.08 -24.25 -25.69
N THR A 17 13.92 -25.24 -26.01
CA THR A 17 13.81 -26.03 -27.26
C THR A 17 14.54 -27.36 -27.12
N ASP A 18 14.05 -28.38 -27.81
CA ASP A 18 14.64 -29.72 -27.89
C ASP A 18 15.20 -30.04 -29.28
N SER A 19 15.17 -29.08 -30.22
CA SER A 19 15.51 -29.28 -31.63
C SER A 19 16.84 -28.63 -32.00
N GLU A 20 17.83 -29.45 -32.38
CA GLU A 20 19.15 -29.00 -32.85
C GLU A 20 19.04 -28.07 -34.08
N LEU A 21 18.06 -28.31 -34.96
CA LEU A 21 17.82 -27.48 -36.14
C LEU A 21 17.43 -26.04 -35.75
N THR A 22 16.64 -25.90 -34.68
CA THR A 22 16.22 -24.59 -34.15
C THR A 22 17.43 -23.84 -33.58
N VAL A 23 18.32 -24.55 -32.87
CA VAL A 23 19.56 -23.99 -32.34
C VAL A 23 20.49 -23.53 -33.46
N ILE A 24 20.65 -24.34 -34.51
CA ILE A 24 21.44 -23.96 -35.70
C ILE A 24 20.85 -22.72 -36.37
N GLN A 25 19.51 -22.67 -36.51
CA GLN A 25 18.84 -21.51 -37.07
C GLN A 25 19.10 -20.24 -36.24
N TRP A 26 19.03 -20.31 -34.90
CA TRP A 26 19.36 -19.16 -34.05
C TRP A 26 20.81 -18.71 -34.13
N ILE A 27 21.74 -19.65 -34.34
CA ILE A 27 23.14 -19.32 -34.61
C ILE A 27 23.27 -18.61 -35.97
N LEU A 28 22.58 -19.08 -37.01
CA LEU A 28 22.58 -18.46 -38.35
C LEU A 28 21.92 -17.08 -38.36
N GLU A 29 20.86 -16.91 -37.58
CA GLU A 29 20.16 -15.63 -37.37
C GLU A 29 20.96 -14.65 -36.49
N GLY A 30 22.09 -15.08 -35.92
CA GLY A 30 22.93 -14.26 -35.04
C GLY A 30 22.38 -14.05 -33.63
N LYS A 31 21.32 -14.78 -33.24
CA LYS A 31 20.73 -14.73 -31.89
C LYS A 31 21.61 -15.42 -30.85
N ILE A 32 22.37 -16.43 -31.25
CA ILE A 32 23.39 -17.09 -30.42
C ILE A 32 24.75 -16.86 -31.08
N THR A 33 25.67 -16.23 -30.36
CA THR A 33 27.04 -16.04 -30.83
C THR A 33 27.79 -17.37 -30.80
N ALA A 34 28.21 -17.82 -31.98
CA ALA A 34 28.98 -19.04 -32.13
C ALA A 34 30.18 -18.83 -33.07
N ARG A 35 31.26 -19.57 -32.82
CA ARG A 35 32.42 -19.64 -33.72
C ARG A 35 32.36 -20.93 -34.52
N ARG A 36 32.67 -20.88 -35.81
CA ARG A 36 32.84 -22.11 -36.61
C ARG A 36 34.11 -22.84 -36.16
N ALA A 37 34.00 -24.14 -35.90
CA ALA A 37 35.16 -25.00 -35.73
C ALA A 37 35.91 -25.11 -37.07
N LYS A 38 37.24 -25.29 -37.00
CA LYS A 38 38.10 -25.38 -38.20
C LYS A 38 37.93 -26.67 -39.02
N ASN A 39 37.12 -27.62 -38.56
CA ASN A 39 36.87 -28.88 -39.25
C ASN A 39 35.71 -28.73 -40.25
N ILE A 40 35.83 -29.45 -41.38
CA ILE A 40 34.98 -29.35 -42.59
C ILE A 40 33.52 -29.82 -42.35
N LYS A 41 33.26 -30.51 -41.24
CA LYS A 41 31.90 -30.84 -40.78
C LYS A 41 31.41 -29.71 -39.88
N ILE A 42 30.22 -29.20 -40.18
CA ILE A 42 29.61 -27.99 -39.62
C ILE A 42 29.44 -28.10 -38.09
N ASP A 43 30.50 -27.80 -37.34
CA ASP A 43 30.48 -27.77 -35.88
C ASP A 43 30.58 -26.30 -35.43
N TYR A 44 29.47 -25.75 -34.93
CA TYR A 44 29.46 -24.47 -34.25
C TYR A 44 29.85 -24.65 -32.78
N LEU A 45 30.71 -23.75 -32.29
CA LEU A 45 31.16 -23.70 -30.91
C LEU A 45 30.60 -22.45 -30.25
N VAL A 46 29.78 -22.66 -29.22
CA VAL A 46 29.13 -21.60 -28.45
C VAL A 46 29.88 -21.39 -27.13
N ASN A 47 30.02 -20.14 -26.71
CA ASN A 47 30.58 -19.82 -25.41
C ASN A 47 29.51 -20.01 -24.32
N PRO A 48 29.78 -20.74 -23.21
CA PRO A 48 28.81 -20.88 -22.12
C PRO A 48 28.23 -19.56 -21.60
N SER A 49 29.04 -18.49 -21.56
CA SER A 49 28.57 -17.16 -21.14
C SER A 49 27.49 -16.60 -22.06
N ASP A 50 27.66 -16.80 -23.37
CA ASP A 50 26.73 -16.31 -24.39
C ASP A 50 25.44 -17.13 -24.37
N LEU A 51 25.55 -18.45 -24.16
CA LEU A 51 24.41 -19.35 -24.00
C LEU A 51 23.58 -18.99 -22.75
N ALA A 52 24.23 -18.75 -21.61
CA ALA A 52 23.55 -18.35 -20.38
C ALA A 52 22.80 -17.01 -20.56
N SER A 53 23.42 -16.05 -21.26
CA SER A 53 22.80 -14.76 -21.56
C SER A 53 21.54 -14.94 -22.43
N PHE A 54 21.63 -15.78 -23.47
CA PHE A 54 20.50 -16.10 -24.34
C PHE A 54 19.35 -16.80 -23.60
N ILE A 55 19.66 -17.75 -22.70
CA ILE A 55 18.66 -18.45 -21.87
C ILE A 55 17.90 -17.47 -20.98
N ILE A 56 18.63 -16.55 -20.34
CA ILE A 56 18.02 -15.51 -19.49
C ILE A 56 17.10 -14.62 -20.33
N GLU A 57 17.56 -14.16 -21.48
CA GLU A 57 16.78 -13.32 -22.39
C GLU A 57 15.49 -14.02 -22.85
N LYS A 58 15.57 -15.31 -23.23
CA LYS A 58 14.40 -16.10 -23.64
C LYS A 58 13.39 -16.27 -22.52
N LYS A 59 13.84 -16.56 -21.30
CA LYS A 59 12.95 -16.68 -20.13
C LYS A 59 12.29 -15.35 -19.77
N ILE A 60 13.01 -14.23 -19.93
CA ILE A 60 12.43 -12.90 -19.73
C ILE A 60 11.37 -12.66 -20.80
N GLU A 61 11.69 -12.86 -22.08
CA GLU A 61 10.75 -12.69 -23.20
C GLU A 61 9.47 -13.50 -23.00
N GLU A 62 9.59 -14.76 -22.57
CA GLU A 62 8.47 -15.65 -22.33
C GLU A 62 7.61 -15.21 -21.13
N LYS A 63 8.25 -14.77 -20.05
CA LYS A 63 7.53 -14.19 -18.90
C LYS A 63 6.85 -12.87 -19.25
N THR A 64 7.50 -12.01 -20.04
CA THR A 64 6.92 -10.75 -20.52
C THR A 64 5.73 -11.02 -21.43
N LYS A 65 5.81 -12.02 -22.33
CA LYS A 65 4.65 -12.46 -23.14
C LYS A 65 3.51 -13.01 -22.30
N ARG A 66 3.81 -13.81 -21.27
CA ARG A 66 2.80 -14.49 -20.44
C ARG A 66 2.08 -13.56 -19.48
N TYR A 67 2.80 -12.60 -18.90
CA TYR A 67 2.25 -11.71 -17.87
C TYR A 67 2.02 -10.28 -18.36
N GLY A 68 2.51 -9.90 -19.54
CA GLY A 68 2.36 -8.55 -20.10
C GLY A 68 3.11 -7.46 -19.32
N VAL A 69 3.90 -7.83 -18.31
CA VAL A 69 4.61 -6.89 -17.43
C VAL A 69 6.10 -6.98 -17.73
N ASP A 70 6.69 -5.84 -18.06
CA ASP A 70 8.15 -5.66 -18.11
C ASP A 70 8.76 -6.11 -16.77
N PHE A 71 9.74 -7.01 -16.81
CA PHE A 71 10.37 -7.58 -15.63
C PHE A 71 10.92 -6.49 -14.69
N GLN A 72 11.46 -5.40 -15.25
CA GLN A 72 11.96 -4.27 -14.47
C GLN A 72 10.82 -3.54 -13.74
N HIS A 73 9.68 -3.38 -14.41
CA HIS A 73 8.49 -2.78 -13.81
C HIS A 73 7.92 -3.67 -12.69
N TRP A 74 7.90 -4.99 -12.90
CA TRP A 74 7.46 -5.94 -11.90
C TRP A 74 8.35 -5.90 -10.65
N GLU A 75 9.68 -5.93 -10.82
CA GLU A 75 10.62 -5.90 -9.71
C GLU A 75 10.50 -4.59 -8.90
N LYS A 76 10.34 -3.46 -9.58
CA LYS A 76 10.11 -2.16 -8.94
C LYS A 76 8.81 -2.18 -8.13
N THR A 77 7.72 -2.62 -8.75
CA THR A 77 6.39 -2.70 -8.11
C THR A 77 6.39 -3.66 -6.93
N PHE A 78 7.15 -4.75 -7.02
CA PHE A 78 7.29 -5.72 -5.92
C PHE A 78 7.99 -5.10 -4.71
N LYS A 79 9.13 -4.41 -4.92
CA LYS A 79 9.85 -3.72 -3.85
C LYS A 79 9.02 -2.60 -3.22
N GLU A 80 8.31 -1.83 -4.02
CA GLU A 80 7.40 -0.79 -3.54
C GLU A 80 6.26 -1.36 -2.69
N ASN A 81 5.63 -2.46 -3.14
CA ASN A 81 4.60 -3.15 -2.36
C ASN A 81 5.12 -3.72 -1.05
N GLN A 82 6.36 -4.22 -1.01
CA GLN A 82 6.97 -4.69 0.22
C GLN A 82 7.16 -3.55 1.21
N LYS A 83 7.70 -2.41 0.76
CA LYS A 83 7.86 -1.22 1.59
C LYS A 83 6.52 -0.69 2.11
N LEU A 84 5.50 -0.62 1.26
CA LEU A 84 4.17 -0.18 1.67
C LEU A 84 3.55 -1.09 2.75
N LYS A 85 3.82 -2.40 2.70
CA LYS A 85 3.36 -3.33 3.75
C LYS A 85 4.04 -3.03 5.09
N GLU A 86 5.33 -2.76 5.09
CA GLU A 86 6.09 -2.39 6.29
C GLU A 86 5.56 -1.07 6.88
N ASP A 87 5.34 -0.06 6.05
CA ASP A 87 4.79 1.23 6.46
C ASP A 87 3.37 1.09 7.05
N ILE A 88 2.52 0.26 6.45
CA ILE A 88 1.18 -0.04 6.97
C ILE A 88 1.26 -0.67 8.37
N GLU A 89 2.18 -1.60 8.59
CA GLU A 89 2.30 -2.27 9.89
C GLU A 89 2.81 -1.29 10.96
N GLN A 90 3.77 -0.43 10.62
CA GLN A 90 4.23 0.64 11.50
C GLN A 90 3.10 1.62 11.86
N LEU A 91 2.31 2.06 10.87
CA LEU A 91 1.17 2.95 11.11
C LEU A 91 0.11 2.29 11.99
N LYS A 92 -0.23 1.02 11.76
CA LYS A 92 -1.16 0.27 12.61
C LYS A 92 -0.67 0.19 14.06
N SER A 93 0.61 -0.04 14.26
CA SER A 93 1.20 -0.08 15.61
C SER A 93 1.09 1.27 16.32
N SER A 94 1.37 2.37 15.60
CA SER A 94 1.27 3.73 16.11
C SER A 94 -0.17 4.09 16.49
N VAL A 95 -1.14 3.75 15.63
CA VAL A 95 -2.57 3.95 15.90
C VAL A 95 -3.01 3.19 17.15
N ARG A 96 -2.56 1.95 17.35
CA ARG A 96 -2.89 1.17 18.56
C ARG A 96 -2.33 1.83 19.82
N ILE A 97 -1.10 2.34 19.77
CA ILE A 97 -0.47 3.06 20.88
C ILE A 97 -1.27 4.33 21.22
N GLU A 98 -1.60 5.13 20.22
CA GLU A 98 -2.38 6.36 20.42
C GLU A 98 -3.79 6.07 20.96
N GLN A 99 -4.46 5.03 20.45
CA GLN A 99 -5.75 4.59 20.99
C GLN A 99 -5.64 4.16 22.46
N ALA A 100 -4.57 3.47 22.85
CA ALA A 100 -4.33 3.07 24.23
C ALA A 100 -4.07 4.29 25.14
N LYS A 101 -3.31 5.28 24.67
CA LYS A 101 -3.09 6.55 25.37
C LYS A 101 -4.41 7.29 25.59
N VAL A 102 -5.23 7.45 24.55
CA VAL A 102 -6.55 8.10 24.64
C VAL A 102 -7.45 7.40 25.65
N ARG A 103 -7.48 6.05 25.65
CA ARG A 103 -8.25 5.28 26.64
C ARG A 103 -7.75 5.53 28.07
N SER A 104 -6.44 5.61 28.27
CA SER A 104 -5.85 5.87 29.58
C SER A 104 -6.15 7.29 30.07
N LEU A 105 -5.96 8.30 29.21
CA LEU A 105 -6.29 9.69 29.51
C LEU A 105 -7.77 9.87 29.84
N LYS A 106 -8.67 9.21 29.11
CA LYS A 106 -10.11 9.25 29.41
C LYS A 106 -10.42 8.70 30.80
N LYS A 107 -9.74 7.63 31.23
CA LYS A 107 -9.90 7.07 32.58
C LYS A 107 -9.37 8.02 33.66
N MET A 108 -8.21 8.65 33.43
CA MET A 108 -7.66 9.66 34.35
C MET A 108 -8.60 10.85 34.49
N LEU A 109 -9.12 11.38 33.39
CA LEU A 109 -10.07 12.49 33.40
C LEU A 109 -11.36 12.13 34.17
N GLN A 110 -11.88 10.91 33.97
CA GLN A 110 -13.04 10.43 34.73
C GLN A 110 -12.74 10.32 36.23
N ALA A 111 -11.54 9.87 36.61
CA ALA A 111 -11.13 9.82 38.00
C ALA A 111 -10.99 11.22 38.61
N GLU A 112 -10.45 12.18 37.85
CA GLU A 112 -10.36 13.59 38.27
C GLU A 112 -11.74 14.21 38.49
N TYR A 113 -12.69 13.97 37.57
CA TYR A 113 -14.08 14.40 37.75
C TYR A 113 -14.77 13.75 38.95
N ALA A 114 -14.42 12.50 39.30
CA ALA A 114 -14.96 11.85 40.48
C ALA A 114 -14.39 12.43 41.80
N LEU A 115 -13.16 12.94 41.77
CA LEU A 115 -12.47 13.55 42.92
C LEU A 115 -12.84 15.03 43.12
N THR A 116 -13.10 15.74 42.02
CA THR A 116 -13.58 17.12 42.07
C THR A 116 -15.08 17.11 42.34
N ALA A 117 -15.48 17.41 43.57
CA ALA A 117 -16.88 17.58 43.99
C ALA A 117 -17.55 18.84 43.37
N ALA A 118 -17.14 19.24 42.16
CA ALA A 118 -17.78 20.30 41.42
C ALA A 118 -19.11 19.76 40.86
N PRO A 119 -20.23 20.49 40.98
CA PRO A 119 -21.46 20.12 40.30
C PRO A 119 -21.16 19.99 38.79
N PRO A 120 -21.73 18.96 38.11
CA PRO A 120 -21.46 18.75 36.70
C PRO A 120 -21.76 20.04 35.93
N LEU A 121 -20.82 20.50 35.10
CA LEU A 121 -21.01 21.66 34.22
C LEU A 121 -22.30 21.45 33.41
N THR A 122 -23.36 22.16 33.77
CA THR A 122 -24.62 22.14 33.06
C THR A 122 -24.53 23.07 31.86
N PHE A 123 -25.34 22.84 30.82
CA PHE A 123 -25.37 23.78 29.69
C PHE A 123 -25.79 25.18 30.11
N ASN A 124 -26.56 25.32 31.19
CA ASN A 124 -26.89 26.62 31.78
C ASN A 124 -25.61 27.34 32.23
N THR A 125 -24.72 26.67 32.96
CA THR A 125 -23.44 27.30 33.36
C THR A 125 -22.52 27.59 32.17
N ILE A 126 -22.51 26.72 31.15
CA ILE A 126 -21.72 26.94 29.92
C ILE A 126 -22.19 28.19 29.16
N PHE A 127 -23.51 28.44 29.10
CA PHE A 127 -24.07 29.64 28.47
C PHE A 127 -24.21 30.83 29.43
N GLY A 128 -23.73 30.72 30.67
CA GLY A 128 -23.86 31.77 31.69
C GLY A 128 -25.30 32.08 32.10
N LEU A 129 -26.20 31.11 31.94
CA LEU A 129 -27.60 31.18 32.36
C LEU A 129 -27.75 30.66 33.79
N ASP A 130 -28.69 31.25 34.53
CA ASP A 130 -29.06 30.78 35.86
C ASP A 130 -29.70 29.37 35.80
N GLU A 131 -29.58 28.59 36.87
CA GLU A 131 -30.18 27.25 36.96
C GLU A 131 -31.71 27.29 36.87
N SER A 132 -32.31 28.42 37.26
CA SER A 132 -33.75 28.71 37.16
C SER A 132 -34.20 29.23 35.79
N ALA A 133 -33.28 29.39 34.82
CA ALA A 133 -33.58 30.02 33.53
C ALA A 133 -34.58 29.22 32.68
N ASP A 134 -35.46 29.94 31.99
CA ASP A 134 -36.44 29.37 31.07
C ASP A 134 -35.76 28.50 29.99
N PRO A 135 -36.15 27.22 29.83
CA PRO A 135 -35.65 26.33 28.78
C PRO A 135 -35.70 26.93 27.37
N SER A 136 -36.59 27.89 27.13
CA SER A 136 -36.70 28.63 25.88
C SER A 136 -35.48 29.52 25.59
N LEU A 137 -34.83 30.06 26.61
CA LEU A 137 -33.60 30.85 26.49
C LEU A 137 -32.41 29.95 26.17
N LEU A 138 -32.30 28.82 26.84
CA LEU A 138 -31.28 27.82 26.55
C LEU A 138 -31.35 27.34 25.08
N LYS A 139 -32.57 27.09 24.58
CA LYS A 139 -32.78 26.75 23.15
C LYS A 139 -32.32 27.85 22.20
N LYS A 140 -32.47 29.13 22.56
CA LYS A 140 -32.00 30.26 21.75
C LYS A 140 -30.48 30.31 21.69
N GLU A 141 -29.80 30.12 22.82
CA GLU A 141 -28.33 30.11 22.88
C GLU A 141 -27.73 28.92 22.11
N PHE A 142 -28.32 27.73 22.24
CA PHE A 142 -27.95 26.58 21.41
C PHE A 142 -28.12 26.86 19.91
N LYS A 143 -29.21 27.51 19.49
CA LYS A 143 -29.41 27.88 18.08
C LYS A 143 -28.35 28.85 17.58
N LYS A 144 -27.88 29.78 18.40
CA LYS A 144 -26.78 30.68 18.03
C LYS A 144 -25.47 29.90 17.87
N LEU A 145 -25.16 29.02 18.81
CA LEU A 145 -23.98 28.17 18.74
C LEU A 145 -23.98 27.28 17.49
N LEU A 146 -25.08 26.60 17.22
CA LEU A 146 -25.24 25.75 16.02
C LEU A 146 -25.11 26.56 14.73
N LYS A 147 -25.62 27.79 14.69
CA LYS A 147 -25.44 28.68 13.54
C LYS A 147 -23.99 29.08 13.29
N CYS A 148 -23.16 29.11 14.32
CA CYS A 148 -21.73 29.40 14.19
C CYS A 148 -20.92 28.14 13.84
N LEU A 149 -21.32 26.98 14.40
CA LEU A 149 -20.65 25.71 14.14
C LEU A 149 -21.06 25.05 12.82
N HIS A 150 -22.07 25.56 12.11
CA HIS A 150 -22.57 24.95 10.88
C HIS A 150 -21.48 24.81 9.80
N PRO A 151 -21.31 23.63 9.18
CA PRO A 151 -20.29 23.39 8.14
C PRO A 151 -20.36 24.37 6.98
N ASP A 152 -21.57 24.67 6.49
CA ASP A 152 -21.80 25.63 5.39
C ASP A 152 -21.31 27.06 5.69
N ARG A 153 -20.99 27.37 6.96
CA ARG A 153 -20.46 28.66 7.40
C ARG A 153 -18.97 28.59 7.77
N GLY A 154 -18.30 27.49 7.42
CA GLY A 154 -16.91 27.22 7.79
C GLY A 154 -16.72 26.73 9.23
N GLY A 155 -17.80 26.27 9.87
CA GLY A 155 -17.75 25.67 11.20
C GLY A 155 -17.31 24.21 11.20
N ASP A 156 -17.00 23.68 12.38
CA ASP A 156 -16.58 22.29 12.57
C ASP A 156 -17.79 21.34 12.58
N GLU A 157 -17.87 20.46 11.60
CA GLU A 157 -18.93 19.47 11.43
C GLU A 157 -19.07 18.52 12.63
N GLN A 158 -17.96 18.12 13.24
CA GLN A 158 -17.98 17.19 14.36
C GLN A 158 -18.55 17.87 15.61
N LEU A 159 -18.13 19.11 15.88
CA LEU A 159 -18.68 19.90 16.96
C LEU A 159 -20.17 20.22 16.72
N PHE A 160 -20.54 20.60 15.50
CA PHE A 160 -21.94 20.84 15.15
C PHE A 160 -22.81 19.63 15.47
N LYS A 161 -22.39 18.43 15.08
CA LYS A 161 -23.14 17.19 15.32
C LYS A 161 -23.33 16.91 16.81
N ILE A 162 -22.27 17.06 17.62
CA ILE A 162 -22.32 16.86 19.07
C ILE A 162 -23.32 17.84 19.72
N PHE A 163 -23.19 19.14 19.45
CA PHE A 163 -24.09 20.14 20.03
C PHE A 163 -25.53 20.03 19.50
N TYR A 164 -25.71 19.54 18.27
CA TYR A 164 -27.03 19.32 17.68
C TYR A 164 -27.77 18.17 18.38
N GLU A 165 -27.06 17.08 18.74
CA GLU A 165 -27.62 16.00 19.54
C GLU A 165 -28.10 16.51 20.92
N HIS A 166 -27.33 17.37 21.57
CA HIS A 166 -27.72 17.98 22.84
C HIS A 166 -28.93 18.91 22.69
N TYR A 167 -28.97 19.73 21.64
CA TYR A 167 -30.12 20.57 21.33
C TYR A 167 -31.41 19.75 21.10
N ASN A 168 -31.32 18.60 20.43
CA ASN A 168 -32.47 17.72 20.23
C ASN A 168 -32.97 17.06 21.52
N LYS A 169 -32.08 16.77 22.48
CA LYS A 169 -32.47 16.24 23.81
C LYS A 169 -33.18 17.28 24.68
N LEU A 170 -33.03 18.57 24.39
CA LEU A 170 -33.77 19.66 25.03
C LEU A 170 -35.19 19.86 24.46
N ARG A 171 -35.54 19.13 23.39
CA ARG A 171 -36.84 19.27 22.72
C ARG A 171 -37.97 18.72 23.57
#